data_AF-A0AA86UPL6-F1
#
_entry.id   AF-A0AA86UPL6-F1
#
_cell.length_a   1.000
_cell.length_b   1.000
_cell.length_c   1.000
_cell.angle_alpha   90.00
_cell.angle_beta   90.00
_cell.angle_gamma   90.00
#
_symmetry.space_group_name_H-M   'P 1'
#
loop_
_entity.id
_entity.type
_entity.pdbx_description
1 polymer ?
#
loop_
_entity_poly.entity_id
_entity_poly.type
_entity_poly.pdbx_seq_one_letter_code
_entity_poly.pdbx_strand_id
1 'polypeptide(L)'
;MSKRVYHRWTDKETRLLYQAVLDSNRNWRAVEKMFPQFSLLQLQNKFTMIEKQYVINASMRVQKQQEASTLQSEDTLQALIRILESGNLVNNE
;
A
#
# COMPACT_ATOMS: atom_id res chain seq x y z
N MET A 1 9.02 21.35 33.36
CA MET A 1 8.25 20.87 32.18
C MET A 1 8.73 19.46 31.84
N SER A 2 7.90 18.42 32.01
CA SER A 2 8.30 17.05 31.64
C SER A 2 8.35 16.89 30.12
N LYS A 3 9.46 16.34 29.60
CA LYS A 3 9.62 16.03 28.17
C LYS A 3 8.59 14.98 27.76
N ARG A 4 7.80 15.26 26.72
CA ARG A 4 6.92 14.26 26.10
C ARG A 4 7.80 13.24 25.37
N VAL A 5 7.89 12.02 25.89
CA VAL A 5 8.59 10.93 25.22
C VAL A 5 7.62 10.30 24.22
N TYR A 6 7.95 10.34 22.93
CA TYR A 6 7.17 9.68 21.89
C TYR A 6 7.59 8.22 21.78
N HIS A 7 6.64 7.29 21.90
CA HIS A 7 6.89 5.88 21.66
C HIS A 7 7.06 5.61 20.16
N ARG A 8 8.17 4.99 19.79
CA ARG A 8 8.41 4.55 18.41
C ARG A 8 7.88 3.12 18.25
N TRP A 9 6.77 2.99 17.54
CA TRP A 9 6.19 1.68 17.20
C TRP A 9 7.11 0.88 16.28
N THR A 10 7.43 -0.33 16.69
CA THR A 10 8.12 -1.34 15.88
C THR A 10 7.15 -2.07 14.94
N ASP A 11 7.68 -2.75 13.92
CA ASP A 11 6.87 -3.56 13.01
C ASP A 11 6.22 -4.75 13.72
N LYS A 12 6.87 -5.29 14.75
CA LYS A 12 6.33 -6.37 15.57
C LYS A 12 5.12 -5.87 16.37
N GLU A 13 5.25 -4.76 17.08
CA GLU A 13 4.14 -4.16 17.82
C GLU A 13 2.99 -3.74 16.90
N THR A 14 3.32 -3.18 15.73
CA THR A 14 2.33 -2.78 14.72
C THR A 14 1.52 -3.98 14.24
N ARG A 15 2.18 -5.13 13.95
CA ARG A 15 1.50 -6.38 13.57
C ARG A 15 0.65 -6.94 14.70
N LEU A 16 1.18 -6.96 15.92
CA LEU A 16 0.44 -7.45 17.10
C LEU A 16 -0.81 -6.60 17.38
N LEU A 17 -0.70 -5.27 17.29
CA LEU A 17 -1.85 -4.39 17.46
C LEU A 17 -2.90 -4.65 16.38
N TYR A 18 -2.48 -4.73 15.11
CA TYR A 18 -3.40 -4.98 14.01
C TYR A 18 -4.16 -6.29 14.20
N GLN A 19 -3.43 -7.37 14.50
CA GLN A 19 -4.04 -8.68 14.75
C GLN A 19 -4.98 -8.66 15.95
N ALA A 20 -4.56 -8.10 17.10
CA ALA A 20 -5.39 -8.03 18.29
C ALA A 20 -6.72 -7.28 18.06
N VAL A 21 -6.69 -6.21 17.26
CA VAL A 21 -7.90 -5.45 16.89
C VAL A 21 -8.82 -6.27 16.00
N LEU A 22 -8.27 -7.05 15.05
CA LEU A 22 -9.07 -7.93 14.20
C LEU A 22 -9.68 -9.10 15.00
N ASP A 23 -8.87 -9.80 15.80
CA ASP A 23 -9.29 -10.95 16.61
C ASP A 23 -10.36 -10.56 17.64
N SER A 24 -10.26 -9.33 18.17
CA SER A 24 -11.23 -8.79 19.14
C SER A 24 -12.43 -8.10 18.49
N ASN A 25 -12.59 -8.14 17.16
CA ASN A 25 -13.61 -7.43 16.39
C ASN A 25 -13.74 -5.94 16.81
N ARG A 26 -12.59 -5.25 16.91
CA ARG A 26 -12.47 -3.85 17.35
C ARG A 26 -12.97 -3.55 18.77
N ASN A 27 -13.04 -4.54 19.65
CA ASN A 27 -13.26 -4.30 21.07
C ASN A 27 -12.04 -3.64 21.73
N TRP A 28 -11.96 -2.32 21.68
CA TRP A 28 -10.82 -1.55 22.18
C TRP A 28 -10.51 -1.76 23.65
N ARG A 29 -11.52 -2.06 24.48
CA ARG A 29 -11.28 -2.35 25.91
C ARG A 29 -10.58 -3.69 26.11
N ALA A 30 -10.84 -4.68 25.26
CA ALA A 30 -10.10 -5.95 25.28
C ALA A 30 -8.67 -5.76 24.77
N VAL A 31 -8.51 -4.97 23.70
CA VAL A 31 -7.19 -4.64 23.14
C VAL A 31 -6.33 -3.86 24.14
N GLU A 32 -6.88 -2.86 24.83
CA GLU A 32 -6.14 -2.09 25.84
C GLU A 32 -5.59 -2.97 26.97
N LYS A 33 -6.32 -4.02 27.37
CA LYS A 33 -5.82 -5.00 28.36
C LYS A 33 -4.60 -5.78 27.87
N MET A 34 -4.43 -5.96 26.57
CA MET A 34 -3.26 -6.62 25.97
C MET A 34 -2.06 -5.68 25.84
N PHE A 35 -2.29 -4.36 25.85
CA PHE A 35 -1.27 -3.33 25.68
C PHE A 35 -1.32 -2.31 26.83
N PRO A 36 -1.06 -2.72 28.08
CA PRO A 36 -1.22 -1.86 29.26
C PRO A 36 -0.28 -0.62 29.27
N GLN A 37 0.77 -0.63 28.46
CA GLN A 37 1.70 0.49 28.31
C GLN A 37 1.16 1.62 27.42
N PHE A 38 0.04 1.41 26.72
CA PHE A 38 -0.56 2.40 25.83
C PHE A 38 -1.98 2.71 26.24
N SER A 39 -2.37 3.98 26.12
CA SER A 39 -3.77 4.37 26.32
C SER A 39 -4.62 3.97 25.11
N LEU A 40 -5.92 3.77 25.33
CA LEU A 40 -6.92 3.55 24.29
C LEU A 40 -6.75 4.52 23.09
N LEU A 41 -6.54 5.81 23.36
CA LEU A 41 -6.38 6.82 22.33
C LEU A 41 -5.10 6.60 21.49
N GLN A 42 -3.99 6.21 22.12
CA GLN A 42 -2.74 5.91 21.41
C GLN A 42 -2.92 4.69 20.49
N LEU A 43 -3.62 3.66 20.98
CA LEU A 43 -3.92 2.45 20.21
C LEU A 43 -4.81 2.74 19.01
N GLN A 44 -5.90 3.50 19.20
CA GLN A 44 -6.81 3.90 18.13
C GLN A 44 -6.12 4.76 17.07
N ASN A 45 -5.32 5.74 17.50
CA ASN A 45 -4.57 6.60 16.58
C ASN A 45 -3.57 5.78 15.77
N LYS A 46 -2.82 4.88 16.42
CA LYS A 46 -1.90 3.99 15.71
C LYS A 46 -2.62 3.09 14.72
N PHE A 47 -3.72 2.46 15.11
CA PHE A 47 -4.48 1.59 14.21
C PHE A 47 -5.03 2.35 12.99
N THR A 48 -5.53 3.56 13.19
CA THR A 48 -5.97 4.45 12.10
C THR A 48 -4.83 4.75 11.13
N MET A 49 -3.62 4.99 11.63
CA MET A 49 -2.44 5.15 10.78
C MET A 49 -2.11 3.88 9.99
N ILE A 50 -2.22 2.69 10.60
CA ILE A 50 -2.02 1.40 9.92
C ILE A 50 -3.02 1.23 8.78
N GLU A 51 -4.31 1.50 9.01
CA GLU A 51 -5.35 1.39 7.98
C GLU A 51 -5.08 2.34 6.81
N LYS A 52 -4.73 3.59 7.10
CA LYS A 52 -4.36 4.57 6.06
C LYS A 52 -3.17 4.10 5.24
N GLN A 53 -2.12 3.57 5.89
CA GLN A 53 -0.95 3.04 5.18
C GLN A 53 -1.30 1.85 4.30
N TYR A 54 -2.19 0.96 4.75
CA TYR A 54 -2.64 -0.18 3.95
C TYR A 54 -3.39 0.26 2.69
N VAL A 55 -4.32 1.21 2.82
CA VAL A 55 -5.07 1.77 1.68
C VAL A 55 -4.12 2.42 0.68
N ILE A 56 -3.17 3.25 1.14
CA ILE A 56 -2.19 3.90 0.27
C ILE A 56 -1.32 2.87 -0.45
N ASN A 57 -0.84 1.84 0.25
CA ASN A 57 -0.01 0.79 -0.35
C ASN A 57 -0.78 -0.05 -1.37
N ALA A 58 -2.06 -0.33 -1.12
CA ALA A 58 -2.93 -1.01 -2.08
C ALA A 58 -3.12 -0.17 -3.36
N SER A 59 -3.41 1.11 -3.22
CA SER A 59 -3.60 2.03 -4.37
C SER A 59 -2.32 2.19 -5.20
N MET A 60 -1.15 2.31 -4.57
CA MET A 60 0.13 2.40 -5.28
C MET A 60 0.47 1.13 -6.07
N ARG A 61 0.06 -0.05 -5.59
CA ARG A 61 0.26 -1.31 -6.33
C ARG A 61 -0.58 -1.37 -7.60
N VAL A 62 -1.82 -0.89 -7.54
CA VAL A 62 -2.72 -0.83 -8.71
C VAL A 62 -2.15 0.11 -9.78
N GLN A 63 -1.65 1.28 -9.38
CA GLN A 63 -1.03 2.23 -10.32
C GLN A 63 0.21 1.66 -11.00
N LYS A 64 1.12 1.03 -10.25
CA LYS A 64 2.32 0.39 -10.85
C LYS A 64 1.99 -0.72 -11.84
N GLN A 65 0.92 -1.50 -11.59
CA GLN A 65 0.48 -2.53 -12.52
C GLN A 65 -0.15 -1.95 -13.78
N GLN A 66 -0.90 -0.85 -13.65
CA GLN A 66 -1.46 -0.14 -14.80
C GLN A 66 -0.35 0.49 -15.64
N GLU A 67 0.60 1.20 -15.04
CA GLU A 67 1.76 1.80 -15.73
C GLU A 67 2.62 0.74 -16.46
N ALA A 68 2.87 -0.41 -15.82
CA ALA A 68 3.59 -1.51 -16.46
C ALA A 68 2.83 -2.10 -17.65
N SER A 69 1.50 -2.17 -17.58
CA SER A 69 0.66 -2.65 -18.68
C SER A 69 0.62 -1.64 -19.84
N THR A 70 0.57 -0.34 -19.53
CA THR A 70 0.58 0.73 -20.55
C THR A 70 1.91 0.77 -21.30
N LEU A 71 3.04 0.65 -20.59
CA LEU A 71 4.38 0.64 -21.20
C LEU A 71 4.56 -0.54 -22.17
N GLN A 72 4.08 -1.74 -21.81
CA GLN A 72 4.11 -2.90 -22.71
C GLN A 72 3.23 -2.70 -23.95
N SER A 73 2.08 -2.04 -23.81
CA SER A 73 1.21 -1.77 -24.96
C SER A 73 1.82 -0.76 -25.93
N GLU A 74 2.58 0.23 -25.44
CA GLU A 74 3.24 1.22 -26.27
C GLU A 74 4.35 0.60 -27.13
N ASP A 75 5.18 -0.27 -26.55
CA ASP A 75 6.21 -1.03 -27.28
C ASP A 75 5.60 -1.91 -28.39
N THR A 76 4.45 -2.53 -28.11
CA THR A 76 3.74 -3.34 -29.13
C THR A 76 3.17 -2.49 -30.26
N LEU A 77 2.63 -1.30 -29.97
CA LEU A 77 2.14 -0.38 -30.99
C LEU A 77 3.29 0.14 -31.86
N GLN A 78 4.43 0.49 -31.25
CA GLN A 78 5.63 0.92 -31.96
C GLN A 78 6.20 -0.19 -32.85
N ALA A 79 6.19 -1.45 -32.39
CA ALA A 79 6.61 -2.59 -33.19
C ALA A 79 5.69 -2.83 -34.40
N LEU A 80 4.37 -2.72 -34.22
CA LEU A 80 3.39 -2.87 -35.30
C LEU A 80 3.52 -1.76 -36.36
N ILE A 81 3.72 -0.51 -35.92
CA ILE A 81 3.96 0.62 -36.83
C ILE A 81 5.18 0.36 -37.72
N ARG A 82 6.30 -0.09 -37.13
CA ARG A 82 7.52 -0.42 -37.88
C ARG A 82 7.30 -1.54 -38.90
N ILE A 83 6.52 -2.57 -38.54
CA ILE A 83 6.18 -3.67 -39.47
C ILE A 83 5.38 -3.13 -40.66
N LEU A 84 4.37 -2.29 -40.41
CA LEU A 84 3.55 -1.69 -41.46
C LEU A 84 4.35 -0.75 -42.37
N GLU A 85 5.26 0.04 -41.81
CA GLU A 85 6.16 0.91 -42.58
C GLU A 85 7.14 0.11 -43.45
N SER A 86 7.64 -1.02 -42.95
CA SER A 86 8.55 -1.90 -43.71
C SER A 86 7.86 -2.68 -44.84
N GLY A 87 6.55 -2.96 -44.72
CA GLY A 87 5.77 -3.66 -45.75
C GLY A 87 5.35 -2.79 -46.93
N ASN A 88 5.49 -1.46 -46.83
CA ASN A 88 5.03 -0.51 -47.85
C ASN A 88 6.11 -0.16 -48.91
N LEU A 89 7.26 -0.85 -48.90
CA LEU A 89 8.39 -0.61 -49.82
C LEU A 89 8.43 -1.56 -51.03
N VAL A 90 7.44 -2.44 -51.23
CA VAL A 90 7.49 -3.49 -52.28
C VAL A 90 6.55 -3.24 -53.46
N ASN A 91 5.72 -2.19 -53.45
CA ASN A 91 4.80 -1.91 -54.55
C ASN A 91 5.01 -0.50 -55.14
N ASN A 92 6.10 -0.33 -55.89
CA ASN A 92 6.25 0.71 -56.91
C ASN A 92 7.31 0.21 -57.91
N GLU A 93 6.91 -0.74 -58.75
CA GLU A 93 7.48 -0.94 -60.09
C GLU A 93 6.55 -0.30 -61.12
#